data_AF-A0A3C1LGZ1-F1
#
_entry.id   AF-A0A3C1LGZ1-F1
#
_cell.length_a   1.000
_cell.length_b   1.000
_cell.length_c   1.000
_cell.angle_alpha   90.00
_cell.angle_beta   90.00
_cell.angle_gamma   90.00
#
_symmetry.space_group_name_H-M   'P 1'
#
loop_
_entity.id
_entity.type
_entity.pdbx_description
1 polymer ?
#
loop_
_entity_poly.entity_id
_entity_poly.type
_entity_poly.pdbx_seq_one_letter_code
_entity_poly.pdbx_strand_id
1 'polypeptide(L)'
;PPDIACNNIYKVSNDAHSRFLATARKYAYHIYQQKNPLLTARAYFFPFPLNLDLLQQAAAILQQHQNFASFSKRNTQVNNFNCTLTTSHWEQLTPTHWVYHVQGNRFLRGMVRGLVGTMLRVGRGNYSLAQLEQIIAAKDCTKADFSTPPHGLFLEKVIYPQGTFHL
;
A
#
# COMPACT_ATOMS: atom_id res chain seq x y z
N PRO A 1 -5.73 22.68 -13.35
CA PRO A 1 -6.93 21.89 -13.75
C PRO A 1 -7.74 21.56 -12.48
N PRO A 2 -9.03 21.20 -12.58
CA PRO A 2 -9.90 21.05 -11.40
C PRO A 2 -9.52 19.89 -10.46
N ASP A 3 -8.69 18.96 -10.91
CA ASP A 3 -8.24 17.75 -10.20
C ASP A 3 -6.81 17.87 -9.62
N ILE A 4 -6.15 19.03 -9.78
CA ILE A 4 -4.79 19.29 -9.26
C ILE A 4 -4.79 20.58 -8.47
N ALA A 5 -4.31 20.51 -7.23
CA ALA A 5 -4.11 21.66 -6.36
C ALA A 5 -2.65 21.71 -5.87
N CYS A 6 -2.11 22.93 -5.73
CA CYS A 6 -0.84 23.16 -5.04
C CYS A 6 -1.15 23.55 -3.59
N ASN A 7 -0.79 22.68 -2.64
CA ASN A 7 -1.10 22.93 -1.23
C ASN A 7 -0.08 23.87 -0.57
N ASN A 8 1.20 23.73 -0.90
CA ASN A 8 2.28 24.50 -0.30
C ASN A 8 3.45 24.65 -1.28
N ILE A 9 4.24 25.71 -1.08
CA ILE A 9 5.50 25.97 -1.77
C ILE A 9 6.55 26.26 -0.70
N TYR A 10 7.68 25.54 -0.74
CA TYR A 10 8.78 25.73 0.19
C TYR A 10 10.08 25.98 -0.57
N LYS A 11 10.92 26.86 -0.04
CA LYS A 11 12.30 26.97 -0.50
C LYS A 11 13.07 25.75 0.01
N VAL A 12 13.95 25.21 -0.84
CA VAL A 12 14.82 24.07 -0.56
C VAL A 12 16.23 24.37 -1.08
N SER A 13 17.22 23.56 -0.71
CA SER A 13 18.57 23.66 -1.27
C SER A 13 18.59 23.27 -2.76
N ASN A 14 19.61 23.73 -3.49
CA ASN A 14 19.77 23.41 -4.92
C ASN A 14 19.98 21.91 -5.17
N ASP A 15 20.54 21.19 -4.20
CA ASP A 15 20.77 19.75 -4.27
C ASP A 15 19.53 18.92 -3.87
N ALA A 16 18.43 19.57 -3.51
CA ALA A 16 17.24 18.88 -3.06
C ALA A 16 16.53 18.13 -4.21
N HIS A 17 16.27 16.83 -4.00
CA HIS A 17 15.58 16.00 -4.99
C HIS A 17 14.41 15.24 -4.38
N SER A 18 13.19 15.49 -4.89
CA SER A 18 11.93 14.93 -4.39
C SER A 18 11.94 13.38 -4.28
N ARG A 19 12.50 12.71 -5.30
CA ARG A 19 12.65 11.24 -5.30
C ARG A 19 13.74 10.74 -4.35
N PHE A 20 14.97 11.24 -4.48
CA PHE A 20 16.15 10.63 -3.86
C PHE A 20 16.35 11.04 -2.40
N LEU A 21 15.88 12.22 -1.99
CA LEU A 21 15.92 12.63 -0.58
C LEU A 21 14.85 11.98 0.28
N ALA A 22 13.73 11.56 -0.32
CA ALA A 22 12.62 11.01 0.44
C ALA A 22 13.02 9.70 1.13
N THR A 23 12.87 9.67 2.46
CA THR A 23 13.26 8.56 3.34
C THR A 23 12.14 7.52 3.51
N ALA A 24 10.88 7.93 3.33
CA ALA A 24 9.74 7.03 3.37
C ALA A 24 8.53 7.58 2.61
N ARG A 25 7.60 6.70 2.27
CA ARG A 25 6.27 7.04 1.74
C ARG A 25 5.20 6.34 2.57
N LYS A 26 4.09 7.02 2.82
CA LYS A 26 2.89 6.47 3.45
C LYS A 26 1.75 6.43 2.45
N TYR A 27 1.14 5.25 2.32
CA TYR A 27 -0.04 5.03 1.49
C TYR A 27 -1.19 4.55 2.35
N ALA A 28 -2.39 4.92 1.92
CA ALA A 28 -3.65 4.36 2.40
C ALA A 28 -4.38 3.69 1.24
N TYR A 29 -5.01 2.55 1.50
CA TYR A 29 -5.91 1.91 0.55
C TYR A 29 -7.30 1.75 1.16
N HIS A 30 -8.30 2.42 0.60
CA HIS A 30 -9.66 2.43 1.11
C HIS A 30 -10.51 1.35 0.45
N ILE A 31 -11.23 0.58 1.25
CA ILE A 31 -12.28 -0.33 0.80
C ILE A 31 -13.60 0.02 1.50
N TYR A 32 -14.71 -0.30 0.85
CA TYR A 32 -16.03 -0.14 1.43
C TYR A 32 -16.97 -1.29 1.01
N GLN A 33 -17.84 -1.71 1.91
CA GLN A 33 -18.64 -2.95 1.78
C GLN A 33 -20.12 -2.68 1.47
N GLN A 34 -20.60 -1.43 1.61
CA GLN A 34 -21.97 -1.03 1.28
C GLN A 34 -21.97 -0.02 0.13
N LYS A 35 -22.95 -0.11 -0.78
CA LYS A 35 -23.02 0.82 -1.93
C LYS A 35 -23.11 2.26 -1.46
N ASN A 36 -22.21 3.10 -1.96
CA ASN A 36 -22.16 4.53 -1.70
C ASN A 36 -21.62 5.25 -2.94
N PRO A 37 -22.46 6.00 -3.68
CA PRO A 37 -22.04 6.72 -4.88
C PRO A 37 -20.90 7.72 -4.64
N LEU A 38 -20.79 8.30 -3.44
CA LEU A 38 -19.76 9.28 -3.08
C LEU A 38 -18.36 8.67 -2.99
N LEU A 39 -18.26 7.34 -2.88
CA LEU A 39 -17.00 6.60 -2.75
C LEU A 39 -16.53 5.97 -4.07
N THR A 40 -17.33 6.00 -5.13
CA THR A 40 -17.07 5.28 -6.41
C THR A 40 -15.67 5.52 -7.00
N ALA A 41 -15.15 6.74 -6.87
CA ALA A 41 -13.83 7.12 -7.36
C ALA A 41 -12.77 7.25 -6.25
N ARG A 42 -13.11 6.88 -5.00
CA ARG A 42 -12.31 7.16 -3.80
C ARG A 42 -12.08 5.95 -2.89
N ALA A 43 -12.74 4.82 -3.13
CA ALA A 43 -12.52 3.59 -2.40
C ALA A 43 -12.91 2.40 -3.29
N TYR A 44 -12.36 1.22 -2.99
CA TYR A 44 -12.73 0.00 -3.70
C TYR A 44 -13.97 -0.64 -3.09
N PHE A 45 -15.03 -0.79 -3.89
CA PHE A 45 -16.21 -1.51 -3.47
C PHE A 45 -15.92 -3.02 -3.36
N PHE A 46 -15.91 -3.53 -2.14
CA PHE A 46 -15.61 -4.92 -1.83
C PHE A 46 -16.73 -5.50 -0.95
N PRO A 47 -17.89 -5.90 -1.52
CA PRO A 47 -19.11 -6.26 -0.78
C PRO A 47 -19.07 -7.67 -0.20
N PHE A 48 -17.95 -8.02 0.41
CA PHE A 48 -17.64 -9.36 0.82
C PHE A 48 -17.27 -9.36 2.31
N PRO A 49 -17.80 -10.30 3.11
CA PRO A 49 -17.37 -10.48 4.49
C PRO A 49 -15.85 -10.65 4.58
N LEU A 50 -15.26 -10.02 5.60
CA LEU A 50 -13.83 -10.05 5.87
C LEU A 50 -13.61 -10.31 7.36
N ASN A 51 -12.60 -11.09 7.67
CA ASN A 51 -12.12 -11.26 9.04
C ASN A 51 -10.99 -10.26 9.31
N LEU A 52 -11.25 -9.30 10.20
CA LEU A 52 -10.29 -8.25 10.54
C LEU A 52 -9.03 -8.81 11.21
N ASP A 53 -9.15 -9.81 12.08
CA ASP A 53 -8.01 -10.42 12.77
C ASP A 53 -7.05 -11.10 11.79
N LEU A 54 -7.60 -11.77 10.76
CA LEU A 54 -6.78 -12.36 9.69
C LEU A 54 -6.08 -11.27 8.86
N LEU A 55 -6.75 -10.15 8.59
CA LEU A 55 -6.12 -9.03 7.89
C LEU A 55 -5.00 -8.39 8.72
N GLN A 56 -5.18 -8.24 10.03
CA GLN A 56 -4.14 -7.71 10.92
C GLN A 56 -2.94 -8.67 11.01
N GLN A 57 -3.18 -9.97 11.15
CA GLN A 57 -2.11 -10.98 11.14
C GLN A 57 -1.37 -11.00 9.80
N ALA A 58 -2.08 -10.93 8.69
CA ALA A 58 -1.49 -10.83 7.36
C ALA A 58 -0.63 -9.56 7.21
N ALA A 59 -1.12 -8.42 7.71
CA ALA A 59 -0.39 -7.16 7.68
C ALA A 59 0.89 -7.21 8.54
N ALA A 60 0.84 -7.87 9.70
CA ALA A 60 1.98 -8.07 10.58
C ALA A 60 3.06 -8.96 9.95
N ILE A 61 2.67 -10.04 9.25
CA ILE A 61 3.59 -10.88 8.47
C ILE A 61 4.40 -10.03 7.50
N LEU A 62 3.74 -9.15 6.73
CA LEU A 62 4.42 -8.31 5.75
C LEU A 62 5.55 -7.46 6.36
N GLN A 63 5.43 -7.00 7.61
CA GLN A 63 6.49 -6.21 8.26
C GLN A 63 7.73 -7.02 8.61
N GLN A 64 7.62 -8.35 8.70
CA GLN A 64 8.76 -9.22 8.99
C GLN A 64 9.60 -9.52 7.73
N HIS A 65 9.12 -9.15 6.55
CA HIS A 65 9.76 -9.44 5.27
C HIS A 65 10.47 -8.23 4.68
N GLN A 66 11.52 -8.52 3.91
CA GLN A 66 12.28 -7.51 3.19
C GLN A 66 12.20 -7.67 1.66
N ASN A 67 12.06 -8.89 1.14
CA ASN A 67 12.00 -9.13 -0.30
C ASN A 67 10.55 -9.23 -0.77
N PHE A 68 10.11 -8.31 -1.62
CA PHE A 68 8.75 -8.24 -2.12
C PHE A 68 8.65 -8.52 -3.62
N ALA A 69 9.50 -9.40 -4.15
CA ALA A 69 9.50 -9.74 -5.59
C ALA A 69 8.14 -10.21 -6.10
N SER A 70 7.43 -11.04 -5.32
CA SER A 70 6.06 -11.48 -5.65
C SER A 70 5.05 -10.34 -5.76
N PHE A 71 5.35 -9.18 -5.16
CA PHE A 71 4.50 -7.99 -5.21
C PHE A 71 5.02 -6.93 -6.18
N SER A 72 5.88 -7.32 -7.13
CA SER A 72 6.35 -6.45 -8.21
C SER A 72 5.70 -6.85 -9.52
N LYS A 73 5.03 -5.93 -10.21
CA LYS A 73 4.58 -6.18 -11.59
C LYS A 73 5.80 -6.37 -12.50
N ARG A 74 5.69 -7.17 -13.57
CA ARG A 74 6.77 -7.36 -14.55
C ARG A 74 7.23 -6.04 -15.19
N ASN A 75 8.40 -6.07 -15.83
CA ASN A 75 9.04 -4.94 -16.51
C ASN A 75 9.30 -3.74 -15.59
N THR A 76 9.88 -3.99 -14.42
CA THR A 76 10.38 -2.94 -13.54
C THR A 76 11.83 -2.60 -13.85
N GLN A 77 12.21 -1.33 -13.68
CA GLN A 77 13.60 -0.87 -13.76
C GLN A 77 14.16 -0.74 -12.33
N VAL A 78 14.18 -1.83 -11.57
CA VAL A 78 14.71 -1.84 -10.20
C VAL A 78 15.86 -2.84 -10.09
N ASN A 79 16.90 -2.47 -9.37
CA ASN A 79 18.09 -3.32 -9.20
C ASN A 79 17.89 -4.38 -8.11
N ASN A 80 16.87 -4.23 -7.26
CA ASN A 80 16.47 -5.20 -6.25
C ASN A 80 14.99 -5.02 -5.88
N PHE A 81 14.44 -6.05 -5.22
CA PHE A 81 13.07 -6.10 -4.73
C PHE A 81 12.97 -5.90 -3.21
N ASN A 82 14.03 -5.35 -2.61
CA ASN A 82 14.09 -5.19 -1.16
C ASN A 82 13.41 -3.87 -0.75
N CYS A 83 12.42 -3.99 0.14
CA CYS A 83 11.73 -2.88 0.78
C CYS A 83 11.65 -3.14 2.29
N THR A 84 11.60 -2.09 3.08
CA THR A 84 11.39 -2.19 4.53
C THR A 84 10.10 -1.45 4.87
N LEU A 85 9.13 -2.18 5.41
CA LEU A 85 7.87 -1.62 5.88
C LEU A 85 7.99 -1.26 7.35
N THR A 86 7.80 0.02 7.69
CA THR A 86 7.75 0.48 9.09
C THR A 86 6.33 0.43 9.65
N THR A 87 5.32 0.39 8.78
CA THR A 87 3.91 0.32 9.16
C THR A 87 3.16 -0.55 8.15
N SER A 88 2.30 -1.44 8.65
CA SER A 88 1.38 -2.26 7.87
C SER A 88 0.25 -2.68 8.80
N HIS A 89 -0.93 -2.08 8.67
CA HIS A 89 -2.09 -2.46 9.48
C HIS A 89 -3.40 -2.09 8.78
N TRP A 90 -4.47 -2.77 9.18
CA TRP A 90 -5.82 -2.42 8.79
C TRP A 90 -6.51 -1.62 9.90
N GLU A 91 -7.29 -0.62 9.51
CA GLU A 91 -8.10 0.22 10.37
C GLU A 91 -9.54 0.15 9.90
N GLN A 92 -10.46 -0.07 10.83
CA GLN A 92 -11.90 -0.02 10.56
C GLN A 92 -12.42 1.36 10.96
N LEU A 93 -12.65 2.25 9.98
CA LEU A 93 -13.18 3.59 10.23
C LEU A 93 -14.66 3.57 10.58
N THR A 94 -15.40 2.69 9.92
CA THR A 94 -16.82 2.40 10.19
C THR A 94 -17.05 0.90 10.00
N PRO A 95 -18.22 0.36 10.38
CA PRO A 95 -18.55 -1.05 10.12
C PRO A 95 -18.31 -1.48 8.66
N THR A 96 -18.46 -0.56 7.71
CA THR A 96 -18.45 -0.85 6.26
C THR A 96 -17.38 -0.11 5.48
N HIS A 97 -16.49 0.65 6.13
CA HIS A 97 -15.37 1.36 5.49
C HIS A 97 -14.07 1.08 6.23
N TRP A 98 -13.15 0.38 5.56
CA TRP A 98 -11.88 -0.03 6.13
C TRP A 98 -10.72 0.55 5.32
N VAL A 99 -9.58 0.74 5.96
CA VAL A 99 -8.39 1.33 5.36
C VAL A 99 -7.17 0.50 5.70
N TYR A 100 -6.39 0.14 4.68
CA TYR A 100 -5.06 -0.43 4.88
C TYR A 100 -4.03 0.69 4.84
N HIS A 101 -3.29 0.87 5.94
CA HIS A 101 -2.20 1.82 6.06
C HIS A 101 -0.87 1.10 5.91
N VAL A 102 -0.03 1.61 5.01
CA VAL A 102 1.32 1.08 4.80
C VAL A 102 2.34 2.19 4.65
N GLN A 103 3.45 2.06 5.38
CA GLN A 103 4.59 2.95 5.28
C GLN A 103 5.86 2.14 5.10
N GLY A 104 6.73 2.61 4.21
CA GLY A 104 8.03 2.01 4.00
C GLY A 104 9.01 2.96 3.34
N ASN A 105 10.28 2.55 3.29
CA ASN A 105 11.35 3.33 2.66
C ASN A 105 11.09 3.56 1.15
N ARG A 106 10.61 2.52 0.48
CA ARG A 106 10.24 2.52 -0.94
C ARG A 106 9.19 1.44 -1.24
N PHE A 107 8.55 1.56 -2.39
CA PHE A 107 7.59 0.58 -2.89
C PHE A 107 7.91 0.18 -4.33
N LEU A 108 7.61 -1.07 -4.68
CA LEU A 108 7.76 -1.59 -6.04
C LEU A 108 6.52 -1.24 -6.89
N ARG A 109 6.66 -1.35 -8.22
CA ARG A 109 5.58 -1.07 -9.15
C ARG A 109 4.38 -1.99 -8.88
N GLY A 110 3.28 -1.40 -8.43
CA GLY A 110 2.04 -2.13 -8.12
C GLY A 110 2.01 -2.82 -6.75
N MET A 111 3.06 -2.67 -5.94
CA MET A 111 3.24 -3.38 -4.67
C MET A 111 2.06 -3.23 -3.72
N VAL A 112 1.68 -2.00 -3.37
CA VAL A 112 0.59 -1.76 -2.39
C VAL A 112 -0.72 -2.44 -2.83
N ARG A 113 -1.06 -2.36 -4.12
CA ARG A 113 -2.24 -3.02 -4.68
C ARG A 113 -2.15 -4.55 -4.63
N GLY A 114 -0.97 -5.11 -4.90
CA GLY A 114 -0.69 -6.54 -4.77
C GLY A 114 -0.81 -7.05 -3.33
N LEU A 115 -0.27 -6.28 -2.38
CA LEU A 115 -0.39 -6.55 -0.95
C LEU A 115 -1.86 -6.58 -0.53
N VAL A 116 -2.61 -5.51 -0.85
CA VAL A 116 -4.03 -5.42 -0.53
C VAL A 116 -4.82 -6.57 -1.14
N GLY A 117 -4.65 -6.84 -2.44
CA GLY A 117 -5.40 -7.91 -3.11
C GLY A 117 -5.16 -9.27 -2.49
N THR A 118 -3.90 -9.57 -2.17
CA THR A 118 -3.52 -10.85 -1.57
C THR A 118 -4.00 -10.97 -0.13
N MET A 119 -3.91 -9.89 0.67
CA MET A 119 -4.47 -9.88 2.03
C MET A 119 -6.00 -10.01 2.00
N LEU A 120 -6.70 -9.41 1.04
CA LEU A 120 -8.15 -9.58 0.91
C LEU A 120 -8.51 -11.06 0.65
N ARG A 121 -7.70 -11.83 -0.07
CA ARG A 121 -7.88 -13.29 -0.18
C ARG A 121 -7.72 -14.00 1.16
N VAL A 122 -6.78 -13.56 1.99
CA VAL A 122 -6.61 -14.08 3.36
C VAL A 122 -7.79 -13.71 4.25
N GLY A 123 -8.20 -12.44 4.27
CA GLY A 123 -9.35 -11.97 5.06
C GLY A 123 -10.67 -12.62 4.64
N ARG A 124 -10.76 -13.12 3.40
CA ARG A 124 -11.87 -13.93 2.87
C ARG A 124 -11.81 -15.41 3.23
N GLY A 125 -10.71 -15.88 3.82
CA GLY A 125 -10.46 -17.30 4.04
C GLY A 125 -10.16 -18.09 2.77
N ASN A 126 -9.89 -17.42 1.63
CA ASN A 126 -9.48 -18.10 0.41
C ASN A 126 -8.01 -18.54 0.46
N TYR A 127 -7.18 -17.78 1.19
CA TYR A 127 -5.80 -18.14 1.53
C TYR A 127 -5.64 -18.19 3.05
N SER A 128 -4.79 -19.09 3.52
CA SER A 128 -4.27 -19.10 4.88
C SER A 128 -3.10 -18.11 5.02
N LEU A 129 -2.74 -17.79 6.27
CA LEU A 129 -1.54 -17.01 6.58
C LEU A 129 -0.27 -17.73 6.11
N ALA A 130 -0.21 -19.05 6.22
CA ALA A 130 0.90 -19.86 5.70
C ALA A 130 1.03 -19.77 4.18
N GLN A 131 -0.09 -19.69 3.45
CA GLN A 131 -0.06 -19.46 2.01
C GLN A 131 0.43 -18.05 1.66
N LEU A 132 0.11 -17.02 2.46
CA LEU A 132 0.69 -15.69 2.27
C LEU A 132 2.23 -15.72 2.42
N GLU A 133 2.74 -16.39 3.45
CA GLU A 133 4.18 -16.61 3.64
C GLU A 133 4.82 -17.30 2.42
N GLN A 134 4.18 -18.36 1.92
CA GLN A 134 4.63 -19.06 0.70
C GLN A 134 4.63 -18.15 -0.53
N ILE A 135 3.62 -17.29 -0.70
CA ILE A 135 3.55 -16.32 -1.80
C ILE A 135 4.73 -15.35 -1.71
N ILE A 136 5.04 -14.82 -0.52
CA ILE A 136 6.18 -13.91 -0.33
C ILE A 136 7.50 -14.64 -0.67
N ALA A 137 7.69 -15.84 -0.13
CA ALA A 137 8.89 -16.65 -0.31
C ALA A 137 9.12 -17.10 -1.77
N ALA A 138 8.04 -17.31 -2.53
CA ALA A 138 8.11 -17.78 -3.92
C ALA A 138 8.81 -16.79 -4.87
N LYS A 139 8.85 -15.50 -4.53
CA LYS A 139 9.41 -14.42 -5.39
C LYS A 139 8.83 -14.42 -6.81
N ASP A 140 7.57 -14.83 -6.94
CA ASP A 140 6.87 -15.00 -8.22
C ASP A 140 5.62 -14.12 -8.24
N CYS A 141 5.63 -13.12 -9.13
CA CYS A 141 4.54 -12.17 -9.25
C CYS A 141 3.21 -12.78 -9.72
N THR A 142 3.21 -13.99 -10.27
CA THR A 142 1.98 -14.68 -10.66
C THR A 142 1.19 -15.23 -9.46
N LYS A 143 1.81 -15.29 -8.28
CA LYS A 143 1.22 -15.81 -7.05
C LYS A 143 0.49 -14.75 -6.22
N ALA A 144 0.75 -13.47 -6.47
CA ALA A 144 0.08 -12.36 -5.80
C ALA A 144 -1.16 -11.88 -6.57
N ASP A 145 -2.16 -11.38 -5.85
CA ASP A 145 -3.38 -10.83 -6.44
C ASP A 145 -3.25 -9.32 -6.67
N PHE A 146 -3.23 -8.91 -7.94
CA PHE A 146 -3.17 -7.51 -8.38
C PHE A 146 -4.52 -6.95 -8.89
N SER A 147 -5.62 -7.64 -8.63
CA SER A 147 -6.96 -7.29 -9.14
C SER A 147 -7.58 -6.05 -8.49
N THR A 148 -7.05 -5.60 -7.36
CA THR A 148 -7.53 -4.40 -6.66
C THR A 148 -7.43 -3.17 -7.57
N PRO A 149 -8.48 -2.34 -7.70
CA PRO A 149 -8.44 -1.17 -8.59
C PRO A 149 -7.52 -0.05 -8.06
N PRO A 150 -7.09 0.90 -8.92
CA PRO A 150 -6.21 1.98 -8.49
C PRO A 150 -6.92 3.09 -7.67
N HIS A 151 -8.22 3.31 -7.87
CA HIS A 151 -8.96 4.44 -7.28
C HIS A 151 -9.13 4.37 -5.75
N GLY A 152 -8.81 3.23 -5.13
CA GLY A 152 -8.77 3.10 -3.67
C GLY A 152 -7.42 3.50 -3.05
N LEU A 153 -6.37 3.70 -3.86
CA LEU A 153 -5.01 3.94 -3.39
C LEU A 153 -4.69 5.44 -3.32
N PHE A 154 -4.19 5.89 -2.18
CA PHE A 154 -3.79 7.27 -1.93
C PHE A 154 -2.36 7.33 -1.42
N LEU A 155 -1.55 8.23 -1.98
CA LEU A 155 -0.28 8.65 -1.38
C LEU A 155 -0.61 9.72 -0.34
N GLU A 156 -0.49 9.38 0.95
CA GLU A 156 -0.81 10.32 2.03
C GLU A 156 0.36 11.24 2.35
N LYS A 157 1.57 10.69 2.36
CA LYS A 157 2.76 11.44 2.79
C LYS A 157 4.03 10.93 2.13
N VAL A 158 4.91 11.87 1.80
CA VAL A 158 6.32 11.60 1.51
C VAL A 158 7.14 12.23 2.63
N ILE A 159 8.02 11.45 3.24
CA ILE A 159 8.83 11.86 4.39
C ILE A 159 10.22 12.21 3.88
N TYR A 160 10.74 13.35 4.32
CA TYR A 160 12.07 13.88 4.00
C TYR A 160 12.85 14.10 5.31
N PRO A 161 14.20 14.18 5.25
CA PRO A 161 15.01 14.51 6.41
C PRO A 161 14.62 15.86 7.03
N GLN A 162 14.85 16.00 8.34
CA GLN A 162 14.64 17.28 9.02
C GLN A 162 15.51 18.38 8.39
N GLY A 163 14.97 19.60 8.26
CA GLY A 163 15.66 20.73 7.64
C GLY A 163 15.62 20.74 6.11
N THR A 164 14.95 19.78 5.46
CA THR A 164 14.79 19.78 3.98
C THR A 164 14.02 21.02 3.50
N PHE A 165 13.01 21.44 4.25
CA PHE A 165 12.18 22.61 3.93
C PHE A 165 12.62 23.78 4.80
N HIS A 166 12.91 24.93 4.18
CA HIS A 166 13.06 26.19 4.89
C HIS A 166 11.64 26.68 5.25
N LEU A 167 11.21 26.37 6.47
CA LEU A 167 9.94 26.82 7.05
C LEU A 167 10.07 28.25 7.59
#